data_AF-A0A1E4MEU2-F1
#
_entry.id   AF-A0A1E4MEU2-F1
#
_cell.length_a   1.000
_cell.length_b   1.000
_cell.length_c   1.000
_cell.angle_alpha   90.00
_cell.angle_beta   90.00
_cell.angle_gamma   90.00
#
_symmetry.space_group_name_H-M   'P 1'
#
loop_
_entity.id
_entity.type
_entity.pdbx_description
1 polymer ?
#
loop_
_entity_poly.entity_id
_entity_poly.type
_entity_poly.pdbx_seq_one_letter_code
_entity_poly.pdbx_strand_id
1 'polypeptide(L)'
;MGPGAALAQPARYNEAIGCAAANAVAAGILQSGSPTEEEQAQADDFQQIAEAWLGQAVSLSATGEDGAFADFNRASRDLSDRIAASRADDALEGILGGPLEACNRLDSPFDDGPPLDPPPADPPPGQPA
;
A
#
# COMPACT_ATOMS: atom_id res chain seq x y z
N MET A 1 4.78 7.41 -29.98
CA MET A 1 4.24 7.39 -28.61
C MET A 1 2.84 6.80 -28.69
N GLY A 2 2.68 5.51 -28.38
CA GLY A 2 1.36 4.88 -28.37
C GLY A 2 0.84 4.85 -26.93
N PRO A 3 -0.36 5.36 -26.63
CA PRO A 3 -0.99 5.19 -25.34
C PRO A 3 -1.59 3.78 -25.28
N GLY A 4 -0.73 2.78 -25.11
CA GLY A 4 -1.15 1.40 -24.93
C GLY A 4 -1.44 1.16 -23.47
N ALA A 5 -2.73 1.23 -23.12
CA ALA A 5 -3.36 0.76 -21.89
C ALA A 5 -2.37 0.39 -20.77
N ALA A 6 -2.36 1.18 -19.68
CA ALA A 6 -1.99 0.63 -18.38
C ALA A 6 -2.71 -0.71 -18.28
N LEU A 7 -1.95 -1.82 -18.35
CA LEU A 7 -2.52 -3.13 -18.12
C LEU A 7 -3.18 -2.97 -16.76
N ALA A 8 -4.52 -3.01 -16.71
CA ALA A 8 -5.21 -3.06 -15.44
C ALA A 8 -4.57 -4.25 -14.74
N GLN A 9 -3.76 -3.98 -13.71
CA GLN A 9 -3.16 -5.00 -12.89
C GLN A 9 -4.09 -5.11 -11.69
N PRO A 10 -5.26 -5.78 -11.83
CA PRO A 10 -6.30 -5.75 -10.81
C PRO A 10 -5.78 -6.26 -9.47
N ALA A 11 -4.82 -7.19 -9.48
CA ALA A 11 -4.15 -7.63 -8.26
C ALA A 11 -3.39 -6.48 -7.57
N ARG A 12 -2.54 -5.75 -8.30
CA ARG A 12 -1.79 -4.61 -7.75
C ARG A 12 -2.68 -3.42 -7.38
N TYR A 13 -3.75 -3.19 -8.13
CA TYR A 13 -4.75 -2.17 -7.81
C TYR A 13 -5.48 -2.51 -6.50
N ASN A 14 -6.00 -3.73 -6.36
CA ASN A 14 -6.70 -4.16 -5.15
C ASN A 14 -5.77 -4.17 -3.92
N GLU A 15 -4.51 -4.55 -4.12
CA GLU A 15 -3.47 -4.49 -3.08
C GLU A 15 -3.19 -3.06 -2.65
N ALA A 16 -2.97 -2.14 -3.59
CA ALA A 16 -2.76 -0.73 -3.30
C ALA A 16 -3.95 -0.10 -2.57
N ILE A 17 -5.19 -0.44 -2.96
CA ILE A 17 -6.40 -0.01 -2.25
C ILE A 17 -6.45 -0.58 -0.82
N GLY A 18 -6.12 -1.87 -0.65
CA GLY A 18 -6.08 -2.52 0.65
C GLY A 18 -5.04 -1.90 1.58
N CYS A 19 -3.85 -1.60 1.05
CA CYS A 19 -2.78 -0.94 1.79
C CYS A 19 -3.11 0.49 2.15
N ALA A 20 -3.64 1.27 1.21
CA ALA A 20 -4.10 2.62 1.49
C ALA A 20 -5.13 2.60 2.63
N ALA A 21 -6.13 1.73 2.54
CA ALA A 21 -7.20 1.62 3.52
C ALA A 21 -6.70 1.19 4.91
N ALA A 22 -5.83 0.18 4.98
CA ALA A 22 -5.28 -0.30 6.26
C ALA A 22 -4.48 0.78 6.99
N ASN A 23 -3.60 1.49 6.28
CA ASN A 23 -2.81 2.58 6.85
C ASN A 23 -3.69 3.78 7.25
N ALA A 24 -4.67 4.16 6.43
CA ALA A 24 -5.60 5.24 6.77
C ALA A 24 -6.44 4.93 8.01
N VAL A 25 -6.90 3.68 8.16
CA VAL A 25 -7.65 3.24 9.35
C VAL A 25 -6.75 3.19 10.58
N ALA A 26 -5.51 2.71 10.46
CA ALA A 26 -4.54 2.72 11.56
C ALA A 26 -4.25 4.16 12.04
N ALA A 27 -4.03 5.10 11.12
CA ALA A 27 -3.89 6.52 11.45
C ALA A 27 -5.13 7.07 12.16
N GLY A 28 -6.33 6.76 11.66
CA GLY A 28 -7.59 7.21 12.25
C GLY A 28 -7.80 6.69 13.67
N ILE A 29 -7.32 5.48 13.99
CA ILE A 29 -7.37 4.90 15.34
C ILE A 29 -6.41 5.63 16.28
N LEU A 30 -5.17 5.88 15.85
CA LEU A 30 -4.19 6.63 16.66
C LEU A 30 -4.62 8.07 16.92
N GLN A 31 -5.27 8.72 15.94
CA GLN A 31 -5.80 10.08 16.10
C GLN A 31 -7.09 10.13 16.93
N SER A 32 -7.73 8.99 17.20
CA SER A 32 -8.97 8.96 17.95
C SER A 32 -8.71 9.20 19.44
N GLY A 33 -9.21 10.31 19.98
CA GLY A 33 -9.11 10.65 21.40
C GLY A 33 -8.18 11.83 21.70
N SER A 34 -7.20 11.62 22.58
CA SER A 34 -6.21 12.62 22.99
C SER A 34 -4.80 12.06 22.79
N PRO A 35 -4.34 11.97 21.53
CA PRO A 35 -3.05 11.37 21.20
C PRO A 35 -1.89 12.15 21.80
N THR A 36 -0.85 11.41 22.17
CA THR A 36 0.47 11.95 22.49
C THR A 36 1.19 12.45 21.23
N GLU A 37 2.27 13.22 21.40
CA GLU A 37 3.10 13.67 20.25
C GLU A 37 3.68 12.48 19.46
N GLU A 38 4.01 11.37 20.13
CA GLU A 38 4.49 10.15 19.48
C GLU A 38 3.38 9.45 18.68
N GLU A 39 2.16 9.34 19.23
CA GLU A 39 1.01 8.78 18.51
C GLU A 39 0.59 9.65 17.33
N GLN A 40 0.70 10.97 17.46
CA GLN A 40 0.45 11.92 16.39
C GLN A 40 1.44 11.72 15.24
N ALA A 41 2.74 11.70 15.53
CA ALA A 41 3.78 11.47 14.53
C ALA A 41 3.60 10.12 13.82
N GLN A 42 3.27 9.07 14.57
CA GLN A 42 3.01 7.76 14.00
C GLN A 42 1.75 7.74 13.12
N ALA A 43 0.70 8.48 13.51
CA ALA A 43 -0.49 8.61 12.67
C ALA A 43 -0.20 9.39 11.38
N ASP A 44 0.64 10.43 11.43
CA ASP A 44 1.09 11.19 10.26
C ASP A 44 1.91 10.30 9.30
N ASP A 45 2.76 9.41 9.82
CA ASP A 45 3.48 8.42 9.02
C ASP A 45 2.52 7.46 8.30
N PHE A 46 1.53 6.93 9.02
CA PHE A 46 0.50 6.08 8.44
C PHE A 46 -0.33 6.81 7.38
N GLN A 47 -0.67 8.08 7.57
CA GLN A 47 -1.37 8.88 6.55
C GLN A 47 -0.54 9.04 5.28
N GLN A 48 0.74 9.39 5.41
CA GLN A 48 1.62 9.54 4.24
C GLN A 48 1.77 8.23 3.45
N ILE A 49 1.88 7.09 4.15
CA ILE A 49 1.92 5.78 3.50
C ILE A 49 0.60 5.48 2.80
N ALA A 50 -0.54 5.79 3.44
CA ALA A 50 -1.85 5.61 2.83
C ALA A 50 -2.02 6.43 1.54
N GLU A 51 -1.58 7.69 1.55
CA GLU A 51 -1.60 8.58 0.39
C GLU A 51 -0.73 8.06 -0.76
N ALA A 52 0.46 7.54 -0.46
CA ALA A 52 1.36 6.99 -1.46
C ALA A 52 0.76 5.76 -2.17
N TRP A 53 0.18 4.83 -1.39
CA TRP A 53 -0.54 3.67 -1.93
C TRP A 53 -1.78 4.08 -2.72
N LEU A 54 -2.51 5.10 -2.27
CA LEU A 54 -3.69 5.60 -2.97
C LEU A 54 -3.30 6.26 -4.31
N GLY A 55 -2.20 7.00 -4.37
CA GLY A 55 -1.66 7.54 -5.62
C GLY A 55 -1.28 6.46 -6.63
N GLN A 56 -0.72 5.34 -6.16
CA GLN A 56 -0.48 4.17 -6.99
C GLN A 56 -1.78 3.53 -7.47
N ALA A 57 -2.78 3.36 -6.58
CA ALA A 57 -4.08 2.83 -6.96
C ALA A 57 -4.77 3.70 -8.02
N VAL A 58 -4.71 5.03 -7.91
CA VAL A 58 -5.21 5.98 -8.92
C VAL A 58 -4.50 5.75 -10.26
N SER A 59 -3.18 5.59 -10.25
CA SER A 59 -2.38 5.34 -11.47
C SER A 59 -2.67 3.98 -12.13
N LEU A 60 -3.11 3.00 -11.34
CA LEU A 60 -3.47 1.64 -11.81
C LEU A 60 -4.96 1.50 -12.14
N SER A 61 -5.79 2.48 -11.78
CA SER A 61 -7.25 2.42 -11.88
C SER A 61 -7.72 2.44 -13.34
N ALA A 62 -8.54 1.44 -13.70
CA ALA A 62 -9.21 1.42 -15.00
C ALA A 62 -10.31 2.49 -15.12
N THR A 63 -10.82 2.98 -13.98
CA THR A 63 -11.90 3.97 -13.88
C THR A 63 -11.39 5.37 -13.51
N GLY A 64 -10.07 5.54 -13.40
CA GLY A 64 -9.45 6.78 -12.95
C GLY A 64 -9.60 7.04 -11.44
N GLU A 65 -9.35 8.29 -11.07
CA GLU A 65 -9.24 8.76 -9.69
C GLU A 65 -10.51 8.52 -8.86
N ASP A 66 -11.68 8.92 -9.37
CA ASP A 66 -12.96 8.75 -8.66
C ASP A 66 -13.25 7.28 -8.28
N GLY A 67 -12.91 6.34 -9.15
CA GLY A 67 -13.10 4.91 -8.88
C GLY A 67 -12.14 4.39 -7.80
N ALA A 68 -10.88 4.83 -7.83
CA ALA A 68 -9.90 4.49 -6.80
C ALA A 68 -10.33 5.04 -5.43
N PHE A 69 -10.80 6.28 -5.36
CA PHE A 69 -11.33 6.84 -4.12
C PHE A 69 -12.59 6.13 -3.64
N ALA A 70 -13.49 5.72 -4.55
CA ALA A 70 -14.68 4.96 -4.16
C ALA A 70 -14.33 3.58 -3.56
N ASP A 71 -13.38 2.88 -4.16
CA ASP A 71 -12.91 1.58 -3.65
C ASP A 71 -12.11 1.73 -2.35
N PHE A 72 -11.27 2.76 -2.23
CA PHE A 72 -10.59 3.12 -0.99
C PHE A 72 -11.60 3.39 0.14
N ASN A 73 -12.59 4.24 -0.08
CA ASN A 73 -13.60 4.55 0.93
C ASN A 73 -14.40 3.31 1.34
N ARG A 74 -14.73 2.42 0.38
CA ARG A 74 -15.38 1.14 0.67
C ARG A 74 -14.49 0.25 1.54
N ALA A 75 -13.21 0.10 1.18
CA ALA A 75 -12.27 -0.74 1.90
C ALA A 75 -11.99 -0.22 3.32
N SER A 76 -11.76 1.10 3.47
CA SER A 76 -11.56 1.75 4.76
C SER A 76 -12.77 1.55 5.67
N ARG A 77 -13.98 1.68 5.12
CA ARG A 77 -15.20 1.47 5.88
C ARG A 77 -15.38 0.02 6.31
N ASP A 78 -15.11 -0.96 5.43
CA ASP A 78 -15.14 -2.39 5.78
C ASP A 78 -14.18 -2.70 6.94
N LEU A 79 -12.96 -2.18 6.87
CA LEU A 79 -11.96 -2.35 7.93
C LEU A 79 -12.41 -1.69 9.24
N SER A 80 -12.88 -0.44 9.19
CA SER A 80 -13.42 0.24 10.38
C SER A 80 -14.62 -0.48 10.98
N ASP A 81 -15.55 -0.98 10.17
CA ASP A 81 -16.72 -1.75 10.63
C ASP A 81 -16.29 -3.07 11.29
N ARG A 82 -15.31 -3.77 10.71
CA ARG A 82 -14.74 -5.00 11.30
C ARG A 82 -14.04 -4.72 12.63
N ILE A 83 -13.33 -3.61 12.75
CA ILE A 83 -12.68 -3.17 13.99
C ILE A 83 -13.73 -2.81 15.03
N ALA A 84 -14.74 -2.00 14.68
CA ALA A 84 -15.82 -1.63 15.60
C ALA A 84 -16.66 -2.84 16.06
N ALA A 85 -16.83 -3.84 15.19
CA ALA A 85 -17.48 -5.10 15.53
C ALA A 85 -16.63 -5.97 16.47
N SER A 86 -15.31 -5.75 16.49
CA SER A 86 -14.40 -6.50 17.34
C SER A 86 -14.16 -5.79 18.67
N ARG A 87 -14.56 -6.43 19.78
CA ARG A 87 -14.39 -5.87 21.13
C ARG A 87 -13.00 -6.13 21.75
N ALA A 88 -12.03 -6.59 20.97
CA ALA A 88 -10.74 -7.05 21.47
C ALA A 88 -9.59 -6.35 20.74
N ASP A 89 -8.65 -5.81 21.50
CA ASP A 89 -7.42 -5.18 21.00
C ASP A 89 -6.57 -6.17 20.17
N ASP A 90 -6.53 -7.46 20.53
CA ASP A 90 -5.88 -8.52 19.74
C ASP A 90 -6.47 -8.69 18.33
N ALA A 91 -7.75 -8.37 18.16
CA ALA A 91 -8.37 -8.43 16.84
C ALA A 91 -7.97 -7.23 15.98
N LEU A 92 -7.56 -6.12 16.58
CA LEU A 92 -7.03 -4.97 15.87
C LEU A 92 -5.70 -5.34 15.21
N GLU A 93 -4.83 -6.06 15.94
CA GLU A 93 -3.60 -6.63 15.41
C GLU A 93 -3.88 -7.73 14.36
N GLY A 94 -4.91 -8.56 14.55
CA GLY A 94 -5.34 -9.54 13.55
C GLY A 94 -5.98 -8.94 12.28
N ILE A 95 -6.66 -7.79 12.39
CA ILE A 95 -7.37 -7.12 11.30
C ILE A 95 -6.43 -6.17 10.55
N LEU A 96 -5.56 -5.45 11.24
CA LEU A 96 -4.64 -4.46 10.65
C LEU A 96 -3.19 -4.94 10.59
N GLY A 97 -2.71 -5.72 11.56
CA GLY A 97 -1.31 -6.15 11.62
C GLY A 97 -0.89 -7.00 10.42
N GLY A 98 -1.72 -7.98 10.02
CA GLY A 98 -1.45 -8.78 8.81
C GLY A 98 -1.39 -7.94 7.53
N PRO A 99 -2.40 -7.10 7.24
CA PRO A 99 -2.36 -6.17 6.11
C PRO A 99 -1.20 -5.17 6.18
N LEU A 100 -0.95 -4.52 7.32
CA LEU A 100 0.14 -3.55 7.47
C LEU A 100 1.51 -4.21 7.30
N GLU A 101 1.73 -5.41 7.83
CA GLU A 101 2.95 -6.18 7.57
C GLU A 101 3.11 -6.53 6.09
N ALA A 102 2.03 -6.91 5.41
CA ALA A 102 2.06 -7.18 3.98
C ALA A 102 2.43 -5.90 3.19
N CYS A 103 1.86 -4.76 3.56
CA CYS A 103 2.13 -3.46 2.93
C CYS A 103 3.55 -2.94 3.20
N ASN A 104 4.13 -3.25 4.36
CA ASN A 104 5.51 -2.89 4.71
C ASN A 104 6.55 -3.83 4.09
N ARG A 105 6.18 -5.08 3.76
CA ARG A 105 7.05 -6.04 3.07
C ARG A 105 7.11 -5.82 1.56
N LEU A 106 6.02 -5.33 0.98
CA LEU A 106 5.99 -4.92 -0.40
C LEU A 106 6.75 -3.60 -0.44
N ASP A 107 7.93 -3.65 -1.05
CA ASP A 107 8.81 -2.50 -1.22
C ASP A 107 7.97 -1.27 -1.62
N SER A 108 8.25 -0.15 -0.95
CA SER A 108 7.49 1.08 -0.94
C SER A 108 6.95 1.44 -2.34
N PRO A 109 5.80 2.13 -2.49
CA PRO A 109 5.32 2.62 -3.80
C PRO A 109 6.32 3.55 -4.55
N PHE A 110 7.47 3.84 -3.93
CA PHE A 110 8.61 4.58 -4.45
C PHE A 110 9.70 3.71 -5.10
N ASP A 111 9.65 2.38 -4.97
CA ASP A 111 10.66 1.51 -5.56
C ASP A 111 10.27 1.11 -6.98
N ASP A 112 10.66 1.97 -7.92
CA ASP A 112 10.89 1.61 -9.33
C ASP A 112 12.26 0.91 -9.46
N GLY A 113 12.56 0.00 -8.54
CA GLY A 113 13.80 -0.75 -8.54
C GLY A 113 13.86 -1.60 -9.81
N PRO A 114 14.91 -1.46 -10.64
CA PRO A 114 15.08 -2.37 -11.76
C PRO A 114 15.10 -3.81 -11.23
N PRO A 115 14.61 -4.80 -12.01
CA PRO A 115 14.71 -6.19 -11.63
C PRO A 115 16.16 -6.46 -11.20
N LEU A 116 16.33 -7.01 -9.98
CA LEU A 116 17.61 -7.41 -9.40
C LEU A 116 18.54 -7.91 -10.50
N ASP A 117 19.71 -7.27 -10.60
CA ASP A 117 20.78 -7.43 -11.57
C ASP A 117 20.69 -8.70 -12.44
N PRO A 118 20.72 -8.60 -13.79
CA PRO A 118 21.07 -9.77 -14.58
C PRO A 118 22.42 -10.31 -14.10
N PRO A 119 22.62 -11.64 -14.01
CA PRO A 119 23.88 -12.18 -13.52
C PRO A 119 25.04 -11.58 -14.32
N PRO A 120 26.21 -11.34 -13.69
CA PRO A 120 27.35 -10.78 -14.39
C PRO A 120 27.62 -11.64 -15.62
N ALA A 121 27.69 -10.99 -16.79
CA ALA A 121 28.04 -11.67 -18.02
C ALA A 121 29.47 -12.20 -17.86
N ASP A 122 29.59 -13.51 -17.67
CA ASP A 122 30.85 -14.23 -17.77
C ASP A 122 31.48 -13.88 -19.13
N PRO A 123 32.70 -13.33 -19.19
CA PRO A 123 33.36 -13.12 -20.47
C PRO A 123 33.62 -14.49 -21.12
N PRO A 124 33.34 -14.68 -22.42
CA PRO A 124 33.54 -15.98 -23.04
C PRO A 124 35.02 -16.38 -22.94
N PRO A 125 35.34 -17.62 -22.55
CA PRO A 125 36.71 -18.07 -22.45
C PRO A 125 37.26 -18.25 -23.88
N GLY A 126 38.24 -17.41 -24.25
CA GLY A 126 39.08 -17.64 -25.42
C GLY A 126 39.08 -16.54 -26.45
N GLN A 127 39.80 -15.45 -26.17
CA GLN A 127 40.45 -14.68 -27.23
C GLN A 127 41.93 -14.47 -26.87
N PRO A 128 42.87 -15.15 -27.56
CA PRO A 128 44.28 -14.84 -27.48
C PRO A 128 44.61 -13.63 -28.36
N ALA A 129 45.62 -12.86 -27.94
CA ALA A 129 46.47 -12.11 -28.87
C ALA A 129 47.65 -13.00 -29.28
#